data_AF-A0A7V7WPY6-F1
#
_entry.id   AF-A0A7V7WPY6-F1
#
_cell.length_a   1.000
_cell.length_b   1.000
_cell.length_c   1.000
_cell.angle_alpha   90.00
_cell.angle_beta   90.00
_cell.angle_gamma   90.00
#
_symmetry.space_group_name_H-M   'P 1'
#
loop_
_entity.id
_entity.type
_entity.pdbx_description
1 polymer ?
#
loop_
_entity_poly.entity_id
_entity_poly.type
_entity_poly.pdbx_seq_one_letter_code
_entity_poly.pdbx_strand_id
1 'polypeptide(L)' 'AIQSLLATAQLNGIEPYAWLKATLEKLPTWPHRRLDELLPLRQSMPQ' A
#
# COMPACT_ATOMS: atom_id res chain seq x y z
N ALA A 1 -8.73 -3.62 -9.00
CA ALA A 1 -7.58 -2.90 -8.42
C ALA A 1 -7.50 -3.06 -6.90
N ILE A 2 -8.48 -2.58 -6.11
CA ILE A 2 -8.41 -2.64 -4.63
C ILE A 2 -8.37 -4.08 -4.11
N GLN A 3 -9.23 -4.98 -4.63
CA GLN A 3 -9.24 -6.39 -4.21
C GLN A 3 -7.89 -7.08 -4.41
N SER A 4 -7.19 -6.78 -5.52
CA SER A 4 -5.84 -7.29 -5.79
C SER A 4 -4.81 -6.79 -4.78
N LEU A 5 -4.89 -5.53 -4.34
CA LEU A 5 -3.98 -4.96 -3.32
C LEU A 5 -4.22 -5.58 -1.94
N LEU A 6 -5.48 -5.81 -1.57
CA LEU A 6 -5.83 -6.49 -0.32
C LEU A 6 -5.34 -7.93 -0.30
N ALA A 7 -5.52 -8.66 -1.42
CA ALA A 7 -4.98 -10.01 -1.58
C ALA A 7 -3.45 -10.02 -1.46
N THR A 8 -2.76 -9.06 -2.09
CA THR A 8 -1.30 -8.91 -1.97
C THR A 8 -0.86 -8.65 -0.53
N ALA A 9 -1.53 -7.76 0.20
CA ALA A 9 -1.24 -7.51 1.61
C ALA A 9 -1.38 -8.81 2.43
N GLN A 10 -2.49 -9.52 2.26
CA GLN A 10 -2.76 -10.77 2.97
C GLN A 10 -1.71 -11.85 2.69
N LEU A 11 -1.34 -12.04 1.41
CA LEU A 11 -0.32 -13.01 0.99
C LEU A 11 1.07 -12.73 1.58
N ASN A 12 1.30 -11.49 2.03
CA ASN A 12 2.59 -11.05 2.58
C ASN A 12 2.52 -10.80 4.09
N GLY A 13 1.48 -11.31 4.76
CA GLY A 13 1.33 -11.21 6.22
C GLY A 13 0.97 -9.81 6.73
N ILE A 14 0.54 -8.91 5.84
CA ILE A 14 0.07 -7.57 6.19
C ILE A 14 -1.45 -7.63 6.37
N GLU A 15 -1.95 -7.09 7.49
CA GLU A 15 -3.39 -7.03 7.74
C GLU A 15 -4.06 -6.08 6.71
N PRO A 16 -4.92 -6.59 5.81
CA PRO A 16 -5.39 -5.83 4.65
C PRO A 16 -6.19 -4.59 5.00
N TYR A 17 -7.05 -4.65 6.01
CA TYR A 17 -7.91 -3.54 6.40
C TYR A 17 -7.14 -2.45 7.14
N ALA A 18 -6.21 -2.80 8.02
CA ALA A 18 -5.32 -1.85 8.68
C ALA A 18 -4.43 -1.13 7.66
N TRP A 19 -3.88 -1.86 6.68
CA TRP A 19 -3.12 -1.24 5.59
C TRP A 19 -3.98 -0.26 4.78
N LEU A 20 -5.20 -0.67 4.38
CA LEU A 20 -6.10 0.19 3.61
C LEU A 20 -6.48 1.45 4.40
N LYS A 21 -6.83 1.29 5.69
CA LYS A 21 -7.15 2.40 6.58
C LYS A 21 -5.98 3.38 6.69
N ALA A 22 -4.79 2.88 7.02
CA ALA A 22 -3.60 3.73 7.15
C ALA A 22 -3.23 4.43 5.84
N THR A 23 -3.49 3.79 4.70
CA THR A 23 -3.27 4.37 3.36
C THR A 23 -4.24 5.51 3.09
N LEU A 24 -5.54 5.31 3.36
CA LEU A 24 -6.57 6.33 3.21
C LEU A 24 -6.38 7.52 4.15
N GLU A 25 -5.91 7.28 5.38
CA GLU A 25 -5.59 8.34 6.34
C GLU A 25 -4.40 9.20 5.88
N LYS A 26 -3.41 8.61 5.19
CA LYS A 26 -2.22 9.31 4.70
C LYS A 26 -2.44 10.04 3.39
N LEU A 27 -3.27 9.48 2.49
CA LEU A 27 -3.52 9.97 1.13
C LEU A 27 -3.72 11.49 1.00
N PRO A 28 -4.53 12.18 1.84
CA PRO A 28 -4.77 13.61 1.71
C PRO A 28 -3.52 14.49 1.87
N THR A 29 -2.50 13.99 2.57
CA THR A 29 -1.26 14.72 2.88
C THR A 29 -0.04 14.15 2.17
N TRP A 30 -0.21 13.04 1.44
CA TRP A 30 0.90 12.31 0.84
C TRP A 30 1.24 12.89 -0.55
N PRO A 31 2.52 13.19 -0.84
CA PRO A 31 2.91 13.68 -2.15
C PRO A 31 2.78 12.58 -3.21
N HIS A 32 2.18 12.91 -4.36
CA HIS A 32 1.91 11.98 -5.47
C HIS A 32 3.14 11.16 -5.91
N ARG A 33 4.34 11.77 -5.90
CA ARG A 33 5.61 11.10 -6.24
C ARG A 33 6.01 9.97 -5.29
N ARG A 34 5.36 9.86 -4.13
CA ARG A 34 5.66 8.87 -3.08
C ARG A 34 4.49 7.91 -2.83
N LEU A 35 3.52 7.83 -3.74
CA LEU A 35 2.39 6.92 -3.61
C LEU A 35 2.82 5.45 -3.55
N ASP A 36 3.92 5.11 -4.23
CA ASP A 36 4.51 3.76 -4.19
C ASP A 36 4.92 3.33 -2.77
N GLU A 37 5.20 4.29 -1.88
CA GLU A 37 5.51 4.01 -0.47
C GLU A 37 4.31 3.56 0.35
N LEU A 38 3.09 3.83 -0.13
CA LEU A 38 1.84 3.42 0.49
C LEU A 38 1.36 2.06 -0.02
N LEU A 39 2.00 1.48 -1.05
CA LEU A 39 1.65 0.15 -1.53
C LEU A 39 1.98 -0.91 -0.48
N PRO A 40 1.19 -2.02 -0.41
CA PRO A 40 1.38 -3.04 0.60
C PRO A 40 2.70 -3.81 0.39
N LEU A 41 3.23 -3.79 -0.84
CA LEU A 41 4.57 -4.25 -1.14
C LEU A 41 5.28 -3.18 -1.95
N ARG A 42 6.45 -2.76 -1.49
CA ARG A 42 7.36 -1.98 -2.30
C ARG A 42 7.94 -2.91 -3.35
N GLN A 43 7.79 -2.56 -4.62
CA GLN A 43 8.70 -3.09 -5.62
C GLN A 43 10.07 -2.50 -5.28
N SER A 44 10.96 -3.32 -4.70
CA SER A 44 12.38 -2.99 -4.67
C SER A 44 12.81 -2.86 -6.12
N MET A 45 12.78 -1.63 -6.66
CA MET A 45 13.44 -1.37 -7.94
C MET A 45 14.92 -1.70 -7.72
N PRO A 46 15.51 -2.67 -8.43
CA PRO A 46 16.95 -2.72 -8.51
C PRO A 46 17.41 -1.40 -9.15
N GLN A 47 18.34 -0.72 -8.48
CA GLN A 47 19.01 0.46 -9.04
C GLN A 47 19.84 0.07 -10.26
#